data_AF-A0A3P3XQ78-F1
#
_entry.id   AF-A0A3P3XQ78-F1
#
_cell.length_a   1.000
_cell.length_b   1.000
_cell.length_c   1.000
_cell.angle_alpha   90.00
_cell.angle_beta   90.00
_cell.angle_gamma   90.00
#
_symmetry.space_group_name_H-M   'P 1'
#
loop_
_entity.id
_entity.type
_entity.pdbx_description
1 polymer ?
#
loop_
_entity_poly.entity_id
_entity_poly.type
_entity_poly.pdbx_seq_one_letter_code
_entity_poly.pdbx_strand_id
1 'polypeptide(L)' 'MIKKVFLDSDIILDVATGRMPFVEHSTSVLASIENGKVLGYISSNSVKDYKK' A
#
# COMPACT_ATOMS: atom_id res chain seq x y z
N MET A 1 -4.92 20.05 6.62
CA MET A 1 -3.60 19.39 6.71
C MET A 1 -3.75 17.98 6.12
N ILE A 2 -2.94 17.58 5.14
CA ILE A 2 -3.02 16.23 4.54
C ILE A 2 -2.44 15.20 5.52
N LYS A 3 -3.17 14.11 5.76
CA LYS A 3 -2.71 13.02 6.64
C LYS A 3 -1.62 12.21 5.94
N LYS A 4 -0.50 12.05 6.62
CA LYS A 4 0.66 11.24 6.21
C LYS A 4 0.50 9.82 6.78
N VAL A 5 0.57 8.80 5.93
CA VAL A 5 0.46 7.39 6.33
C VAL A 5 1.64 6.56 5.83
N PHE A 6 2.24 5.79 6.74
CA PHE A 6 3.25 4.78 6.39
C PHE A 6 2.54 3.53 5.89
N LEU A 7 2.95 3.03 4.73
CA LEU A 7 2.40 1.82 4.13
C LEU A 7 3.26 0.61 4.47
N ASP A 8 2.60 -0.44 4.93
CA ASP A 8 3.19 -1.78 4.96
C ASP A 8 3.35 -2.30 3.52
N SER A 9 4.42 -3.07 3.26
CA SER A 9 4.64 -3.75 1.98
C SER A 9 3.46 -4.64 1.58
N ASP A 10 2.76 -5.24 2.55
CA ASP A 10 1.63 -6.14 2.26
C ASP A 10 0.51 -5.42 1.51
N ILE A 11 0.29 -4.12 1.75
CA ILE A 11 -0.71 -3.33 0.99
C ILE A 11 -0.40 -3.32 -0.50
N ILE A 12 0.89 -3.16 -0.85
CA ILE A 12 1.33 -3.15 -2.25
C ILE A 12 1.27 -4.57 -2.83
N LEU A 13 1.72 -5.56 -2.07
CA LEU A 13 1.77 -6.95 -2.51
C LEU A 13 0.38 -7.55 -2.69
N ASP A 14 -0.58 -7.23 -1.84
CA ASP A 14 -1.97 -7.68 -1.94
C ASP A 14 -2.59 -7.29 -3.27
N VAL A 15 -2.37 -6.04 -3.69
CA VAL A 15 -2.89 -5.51 -4.95
C VAL A 15 -2.10 -6.09 -6.12
N ALA A 16 -0.77 -6.12 -6.04
CA ALA A 16 0.08 -6.64 -7.10
C ALA A 16 -0.13 -8.14 -7.38
N THR A 17 -0.47 -8.92 -6.35
CA THR A 17 -0.64 -10.38 -6.45
C THR A 17 -2.11 -10.83 -6.50
N GLY A 18 -3.06 -9.92 -6.27
CA GLY A 18 -4.48 -10.26 -6.15
C GLY A 18 -4.80 -11.13 -4.94
N ARG A 19 -4.09 -10.97 -3.82
CA ARG A 19 -4.20 -11.85 -2.64
C ARG A 19 -5.57 -11.71 -1.97
N MET A 20 -6.42 -12.73 -2.08
CA MET A 20 -7.70 -12.76 -1.36
C MET A 20 -7.52 -13.17 0.11
N PRO A 21 -8.33 -12.61 1.05
CA PRO A 21 -9.39 -11.61 0.84
C PRO A 21 -8.90 -10.14 0.91
N PHE A 22 -7.58 -9.91 0.98
CA PHE A 22 -7.01 -8.60 1.33
C PHE A 22 -6.98 -7.57 0.20
N VAL A 23 -6.97 -8.05 -1.05
CA VAL A 23 -6.87 -7.21 -2.27
C VAL A 23 -7.87 -6.05 -2.30
N GLU A 24 -9.11 -6.25 -1.85
CA GLU A 24 -10.16 -5.22 -1.88
C GLU A 24 -9.82 -4.06 -0.92
N HIS A 25 -9.44 -4.39 0.31
CA HIS A 25 -9.07 -3.40 1.32
C HIS A 25 -7.81 -2.65 0.94
N SER A 26 -6.78 -3.37 0.48
CA SER A 26 -5.51 -2.78 0.05
C SER A 26 -5.70 -1.87 -1.18
N THR A 27 -6.58 -2.24 -2.12
CA THR A 27 -6.97 -1.38 -3.25
C THR A 27 -7.64 -0.09 -2.77
N SER A 28 -8.54 -0.16 -1.79
CA SER A 28 -9.22 1.02 -1.22
C SER A 28 -8.25 2.00 -0.54
N VAL A 29 -7.21 1.48 0.12
CA VAL A 29 -6.13 2.30 0.69
C VAL A 29 -5.36 3.03 -0.40
N LEU A 30 -4.93 2.32 -1.45
CA LEU A 30 -4.20 2.91 -2.57
C LEU A 30 -5.06 3.93 -3.36
N ALA A 31 -6.34 3.64 -3.57
CA ALA A 31 -7.27 4.58 -4.18
C ALA A 31 -7.42 5.86 -3.36
N SER A 32 -7.38 5.78 -2.03
CA SER A 32 -7.42 6.97 -1.17
C SER A 32 -6.16 7.84 -1.32
N ILE A 33 -5.00 7.23 -1.60
CA ILE A 33 -3.75 7.94 -1.91
C ILE A 33 -3.83 8.57 -3.30
N GLU A 34 -4.25 7.81 -4.32
CA GLU A 34 -4.39 8.27 -5.70
C GLU A 34 -5.34 9.48 -5.81
N ASN A 35 -6.45 9.45 -5.06
CA ASN A 35 -7.41 10.56 -4.99
C ASN A 35 -6.96 11.73 -4.11
N GLY A 36 -5.71 11.75 -3.62
CA GLY A 36 -5.14 12.85 -2.85
C GLY A 36 -5.73 13.03 -1.44
N LYS A 37 -6.49 12.05 -0.92
CA LYS A 37 -7.09 12.14 0.43
C LYS A 37 -6.03 11.98 1.52
N VAL A 38 -4.98 11.21 1.25
CA VAL A 38 -3.84 10.95 2.14
C VAL A 38 -2.54 10.92 1.34
N LEU A 39 -1.41 11.19 1.99
CA LEU A 39 -0.08 11.03 1.41
C LEU A 39 0.57 9.77 1.96
N GLY A 40 0.75 8.76 1.08
CA GLY A 40 1.40 7.49 1.41
C GLY A 40 2.92 7.53 1.24
N TYR A 41 3.66 6.82 2.10
CA TYR A 41 5.10 6.60 1.97
C TYR A 41 5.46 5.19 2.40
N ILE A 42 6.47 4.63 1.75
CA ILE A 42 7.03 3.30 2.04
C ILE A 42 8.51 3.44 2.38
N SER A 43 9.02 2.56 3.23
CA SER A 43 10.46 2.47 3.51
C SER A 43 11.16 1.71 2.39
N SER A 44 12.36 2.13 2.00
CA SER A 44 13.20 1.38 1.05
C SER A 44 13.47 -0.06 1.52
N ASN A 45 13.45 -0.33 2.83
CA ASN A 45 13.61 -1.68 3.35
C ASN A 45 12.42 -2.58 2.95
N SER A 46 11.20 -2.05 2.96
CA SER A 46 9.97 -2.76 2.57
C SER A 46 9.94 -3.13 1.08
N VAL A 47 10.76 -2.48 0.25
CA VAL A 47 10.95 -2.85 -1.18
C VAL A 47 11.95 -4.01 -1.33
N LYS A 48 12.93 -4.10 -0.43
CA LYS A 48 14.04 -5.07 -0.52
C LYS A 48 13.63 -6.48 -0.05
N ASP A 49 12.69 -6.58 0.88
CA ASP A 49 12.32 -7.86 1.51
C ASP A 49 11.48 -8.78 0.61
N TYR A 50 11.10 -8.35 -0.60
CA TYR A 50 10.55 -9.24 -1.62
C TYR A 50 11.65 -10.03 -2.34
N LYS A 51 12.38 -10.86 -1.59
CA LYS A 51 13.22 -11.92 -2.18
C LYS A 51 12.38 -13.18 -2.27
N LYS A 52 12.15 -13.59 -3.52
CA LYS A 52 11.58 -14.88 -3.92
C LYS A 52 12.39 -16.05 -3.37
#